data_AF-A0ABD0NNV1-F1
#
_entry.id   AF-A0ABD0NNV1-F1
#
_cell.length_a   1.000
_cell.length_b   1.000
_cell.length_c   1.000
_cell.angle_alpha   90.00
_cell.angle_beta   90.00
_cell.angle_gamma   90.00
#
_symmetry.space_group_name_H-M   'P 1'
#
loop_
_entity.id
_entity.type
_entity.pdbx_description
1 polymer ?
#
loop_
_entity_poly.entity_id
_entity_poly.type
_entity_poly.pdbx_seq_one_letter_code
_entity_poly.pdbx_strand_id
1 'polypeptide(L)'
;MSCVSDSSSLNKTLRQQYLSLPQGNFCQVTYIWIDGSGEGLRNKTRTMDSEPKSIADLPEWNFDGSSTGQAEGHNSDMLLIPVCMFRDPFLLDPNKLVLCEVFKHTREPAETNHRNRCNKVMEKVKDLHPWFGMEQEYTLLGVDGHPYGWPRFGFPKPQGKILY
;
A
#
# COMPACT_ATOMS: atom_id res chain seq x y z
N MET A 1 -14.91 -19.29 -18.24
CA MET A 1 -14.85 -18.53 -16.98
C MET A 1 -13.46 -17.96 -16.85
N SER A 2 -13.35 -16.70 -16.45
CA SER A 2 -12.07 -16.06 -16.08
C SER A 2 -11.38 -16.88 -15.00
N CYS A 3 -10.05 -17.04 -15.09
CA CYS A 3 -9.29 -17.69 -14.03
C CYS A 3 -9.23 -16.76 -12.81
N VAL A 4 -9.85 -17.18 -11.70
CA VAL A 4 -9.91 -16.41 -10.44
C VAL A 4 -9.01 -17.07 -9.41
N SER A 5 -8.52 -16.29 -8.44
CA SER A 5 -7.68 -16.83 -7.36
C SER A 5 -8.44 -17.79 -6.45
N ASP A 6 -7.76 -18.78 -5.89
CA ASP A 6 -8.36 -19.69 -4.92
C ASP A 6 -8.92 -18.93 -3.72
N SER A 7 -8.19 -17.92 -3.23
CA SER A 7 -8.64 -17.08 -2.12
C SER A 7 -9.95 -16.33 -2.43
N SER A 8 -10.26 -16.05 -3.70
CA SER A 8 -11.53 -15.41 -4.08
C SER A 8 -12.75 -16.32 -3.88
N SER A 9 -12.56 -17.64 -3.93
CA SER A 9 -13.62 -18.64 -3.76
C SER A 9 -13.94 -18.96 -2.29
N LEU A 10 -13.09 -18.54 -1.36
CA LEU A 10 -13.34 -18.68 0.08
C LEU A 10 -14.63 -17.95 0.51
N ASN A 11 -15.33 -18.51 1.49
CA ASN A 11 -16.60 -17.98 1.98
C ASN A 11 -16.45 -16.56 2.58
N LYS A 12 -16.96 -15.55 1.85
CA LYS A 12 -16.87 -14.13 2.24
C LYS A 12 -17.83 -13.76 3.38
N THR A 13 -18.94 -14.47 3.51
CA THR A 13 -19.89 -14.28 4.62
C THR A 13 -19.26 -14.64 5.95
N LEU A 14 -18.52 -15.76 6.00
CA LEU A 14 -17.80 -16.16 7.21
C LEU A 14 -16.77 -15.11 7.62
N ARG A 15 -15.97 -14.60 6.68
CA ARG A 15 -15.04 -13.50 6.94
C ARG A 15 -15.76 -12.27 7.50
N GLN A 16 -16.90 -11.91 6.91
CA GLN A 16 -17.68 -10.74 7.35
C GLN A 16 -18.20 -10.89 8.78
N GLN A 17 -18.57 -12.10 9.20
CA GLN A 17 -18.97 -12.35 10.59
C GLN A 17 -17.86 -12.01 11.57
N TYR A 18 -16.61 -12.44 11.31
CA TYR A 18 -15.47 -12.08 12.15
C TYR A 18 -15.15 -10.58 12.12
N LEU A 19 -15.21 -9.95 10.95
CA LEU A 19 -14.98 -8.50 10.82
C LEU A 19 -16.07 -7.65 11.50
N SER A 20 -17.25 -8.22 11.74
CA SER A 20 -18.35 -7.53 12.43
C SER A 20 -18.25 -7.57 13.96
N LEU A 21 -17.30 -8.33 14.51
CA LEU A 21 -17.11 -8.40 15.95
C LEU A 21 -16.66 -7.02 16.50
N PRO A 22 -17.17 -6.58 17.65
CA PRO A 22 -16.67 -5.38 18.30
C PRO A 22 -15.18 -5.52 18.62
N GLN A 23 -14.33 -4.66 18.04
CA GLN A 23 -12.87 -4.75 18.22
C GLN A 23 -12.36 -4.19 19.57
N GLY A 24 -13.24 -3.54 20.35
CA GLY A 24 -12.87 -2.88 21.59
C GLY A 24 -12.12 -1.54 21.37
N ASN A 25 -11.22 -1.20 22.29
CA ASN A 25 -10.52 0.10 22.30
C ASN A 25 -9.20 0.09 21.52
N PHE A 26 -8.74 -1.08 21.08
CA PHE A 26 -7.52 -1.21 20.32
C PHE A 26 -7.72 -0.75 18.88
N CYS A 27 -6.63 -0.31 18.25
CA CYS A 27 -6.59 0.13 16.86
C CYS A 27 -5.58 -0.71 16.08
N GLN A 28 -5.94 -1.14 14.87
CA GLN A 28 -5.02 -1.75 13.92
C GLN A 28 -4.45 -0.66 13.00
N VAL A 29 -3.13 -0.60 12.92
CA VAL A 29 -2.41 0.35 12.07
C VAL A 29 -1.56 -0.41 11.08
N THR A 30 -1.94 -0.33 9.81
CA THR A 30 -1.27 -1.00 8.69
C THR A 30 -0.27 -0.05 8.04
N TYR A 31 1.01 -0.35 8.21
CA TYR A 31 2.12 0.39 7.61
C TYR A 31 2.33 -0.11 6.19
N ILE A 32 2.42 0.79 5.22
CA ILE A 32 2.55 0.54 3.79
C ILE A 32 3.83 1.22 3.28
N TRP A 33 4.64 0.53 2.48
CA TRP A 33 5.86 1.06 1.89
C TRP A 33 6.13 0.46 0.50
N ILE A 34 7.07 1.07 -0.23
CA ILE A 34 7.53 0.62 -1.54
C ILE A 34 8.77 -0.27 -1.35
N ASP A 35 8.82 -1.42 -2.04
CA ASP A 35 9.95 -2.36 -1.95
C ASP A 35 11.13 -1.99 -2.86
N GLY A 36 12.12 -2.89 -2.95
CA GLY A 36 13.35 -2.68 -3.72
C GLY A 36 13.15 -2.61 -5.23
N SER A 37 12.00 -3.03 -5.76
CA SER A 37 11.68 -2.84 -7.18
C SER A 37 11.33 -1.38 -7.52
N GLY A 38 10.90 -0.60 -6.53
CA GLY A 38 10.35 0.75 -6.76
C GLY A 38 8.89 0.77 -7.23
N GLU A 39 8.30 -0.41 -7.48
CA GLU A 39 6.93 -0.55 -7.99
C GLU A 39 6.03 -1.33 -7.02
N GLY A 40 6.59 -2.36 -6.37
CA GLY A 40 5.87 -3.22 -5.45
C GLY A 40 5.54 -2.53 -4.13
N LEU A 41 4.29 -2.68 -3.67
CA LEU A 41 3.86 -2.27 -2.33
C LEU A 41 3.95 -3.44 -1.36
N ARG A 42 4.46 -3.17 -0.16
CA ARG A 42 4.48 -4.08 0.98
C ARG A 42 3.70 -3.45 2.13
N ASN A 43 3.16 -4.30 3.00
CA ASN A 43 2.48 -3.83 4.18
C ASN A 43 2.56 -4.83 5.33
N LYS A 44 2.38 -4.32 6.56
CA LYS A 44 2.16 -5.11 7.76
C LYS A 44 1.44 -4.28 8.82
N THR A 45 0.76 -4.97 9.73
CA THR A 45 -0.14 -4.33 10.70
C THR A 45 0.37 -4.52 12.12
N ARG A 46 0.32 -3.46 12.93
CA ARG A 46 0.48 -3.52 14.38
C ARG A 46 -0.82 -3.14 15.08
N THR A 47 -0.95 -3.60 16.32
CA THR A 47 -1.94 -3.11 17.26
C THR A 47 -1.41 -1.88 17.99
N MET A 48 -2.29 -0.93 18.26
CA MET A 48 -2.09 0.24 19.10
C MET A 48 -3.17 0.29 20.19
N ASP A 49 -2.80 0.77 21.37
CA ASP A 49 -3.69 0.83 22.54
C ASP A 49 -4.80 1.88 22.42
N SER A 50 -4.63 2.83 21.49
CA SER A 50 -5.63 3.85 21.19
C SER A 50 -5.53 4.31 19.73
N GLU A 51 -6.58 4.98 19.26
CA GLU A 51 -6.62 5.56 17.92
C GLU A 51 -5.66 6.75 17.81
N PRO A 52 -4.66 6.71 16.90
CA PRO A 52 -3.76 7.85 16.69
C PRO A 52 -4.52 9.03 16.07
N LYS A 53 -4.25 10.25 16.54
CA LYS A 53 -4.91 11.48 16.08
C LYS A 53 -4.08 12.23 15.06
N SER A 54 -2.76 12.00 15.05
CA SER A 54 -1.82 12.61 14.13
C SER A 54 -0.70 11.64 13.74
N ILE A 55 0.08 12.02 12.72
CA ILE A 55 1.29 11.28 12.34
C ILE A 55 2.30 11.19 13.49
N ALA A 56 2.37 12.22 14.36
CA ALA A 56 3.31 12.24 15.47
C ALA A 56 3.00 11.18 16.55
N ASP A 57 1.77 10.67 16.59
CA ASP A 57 1.37 9.61 17.52
C ASP A 57 1.81 8.22 17.04
N LEU A 58 2.22 8.10 15.77
CA LEU A 58 2.61 6.84 15.16
C LEU A 58 4.08 6.54 15.43
N PRO A 59 4.42 5.39 16.04
CA PRO A 59 5.81 5.02 16.25
C PRO A 59 6.51 4.70 14.93
N GLU A 60 7.81 4.99 14.87
CA GLU A 60 8.67 4.36 13.86
C GLU A 60 8.61 2.83 13.99
N TRP A 61 8.81 2.15 12.88
CA TRP A 61 8.89 0.70 12.86
C TRP A 61 10.04 0.24 11.99
N ASN A 62 10.22 -1.07 11.84
CA ASN A 62 11.28 -1.65 11.04
C ASN A 62 10.75 -2.87 10.28
N PHE A 63 11.48 -3.35 9.29
CA PHE A 63 11.23 -4.63 8.61
C PHE A 63 12.55 -5.20 8.09
N ASP A 64 12.53 -6.49 7.72
CA ASP A 64 13.66 -7.15 7.09
C ASP A 64 13.74 -6.79 5.59
N GLY A 65 14.72 -5.94 5.25
CA GLY A 65 14.98 -5.46 3.90
C GLY A 65 15.42 -6.55 2.93
N SER A 66 15.99 -7.66 3.42
CA SER A 66 16.46 -8.74 2.55
C SER A 66 15.31 -9.45 1.82
N SER A 67 14.16 -9.59 2.49
CA SER A 67 12.92 -10.15 1.93
C SER A 67 12.18 -9.21 0.95
N THR A 68 12.76 -8.04 0.69
CA THR A 68 12.17 -6.99 -0.15
C THR A 68 13.13 -6.47 -1.22
N GLY A 69 14.34 -7.05 -1.32
CA GLY A 69 15.37 -6.59 -2.26
C GLY A 69 15.96 -5.22 -1.91
N GLN A 70 15.95 -4.83 -0.63
CA GLN A 70 16.39 -3.50 -0.17
C GLN A 70 17.62 -3.54 0.75
N ALA A 71 18.05 -4.73 1.18
CA ALA A 71 19.26 -4.90 1.97
C ALA A 71 19.91 -6.28 1.70
N GLU A 72 21.23 -6.34 1.84
CA GLU A 72 22.02 -7.58 1.74
C GLU A 72 22.83 -7.80 3.02
N GLY A 73 23.22 -9.06 3.27
CA GLY A 73 24.13 -9.41 4.35
C GLY A 73 23.52 -9.45 5.75
N HIS A 74 24.36 -9.29 6.77
CA HIS A 74 24.00 -9.54 8.18
C HIS A 74 23.19 -8.42 8.86
N ASN A 75 23.07 -7.24 8.24
CA ASN A 75 22.30 -6.12 8.78
C ASN A 75 21.22 -5.71 7.78
N SER A 76 20.12 -6.46 7.79
CA SER A 76 19.01 -6.28 6.85
C SER A 76 17.89 -5.38 7.38
N ASP A 77 17.98 -4.92 8.63
CA ASP A 77 16.94 -4.08 9.22
C ASP A 77 16.84 -2.74 8.50
N MET A 78 15.62 -2.42 8.07
CA MET A 78 15.24 -1.14 7.50
C MET A 78 14.16 -0.48 8.33
N LEU A 79 14.14 0.84 8.34
CA LEU A 79 13.25 1.66 9.14
C LEU A 79 12.06 2.15 8.30
N LEU A 80 10.89 2.18 8.92
CA LEU A 80 9.65 2.75 8.40
C LEU A 80 9.34 4.03 9.18
N ILE A 81 9.32 5.14 8.46
CA ILE A 81 9.01 6.46 9.00
C ILE A 81 7.61 6.87 8.50
N PRO A 82 6.58 6.96 9.38
CA PRO A 82 5.25 7.40 9.00
C PRO A 82 5.25 8.78 8.33
N VAL A 83 4.57 8.93 7.19
CA VAL A 83 4.51 10.20 6.46
C VAL A 83 3.10 10.64 6.07
N CYS A 84 2.16 9.72 5.94
CA CYS A 84 0.76 10.04 5.66
C CYS A 84 -0.15 8.97 6.24
N MET A 85 -1.30 9.37 6.78
CA MET A 85 -2.23 8.50 7.48
C MET A 85 -3.63 8.70 6.93
N PHE A 86 -4.31 7.58 6.70
CA PHE A 86 -5.67 7.50 6.19
C PHE A 86 -6.50 6.58 7.08
N ARG A 87 -7.82 6.75 7.04
CA ARG A 87 -8.76 5.76 7.60
C ARG A 87 -8.66 4.47 6.79
N ASP A 88 -8.75 3.32 7.45
CA ASP A 88 -8.69 2.02 6.79
C ASP A 88 -10.07 1.63 6.23
N PRO A 89 -10.26 1.55 4.90
CA PRO A 89 -11.56 1.18 4.32
C PRO A 89 -11.84 -0.34 4.38
N PHE A 90 -10.85 -1.17 4.73
CA PHE A 90 -10.97 -2.62 4.82
C PHE A 90 -11.34 -3.09 6.22
N LEU A 91 -10.78 -2.43 7.23
CA LEU A 91 -11.00 -2.73 8.65
C LEU A 91 -11.89 -1.70 9.36
N LEU A 92 -12.22 -0.59 8.69
CA LEU A 92 -13.06 0.51 9.19
C LEU A 92 -12.44 1.24 10.39
N ASP A 93 -13.09 2.30 10.87
CA ASP A 93 -12.63 3.02 12.05
C ASP A 93 -12.73 2.13 13.30
N PRO A 94 -11.78 2.26 14.26
CA PRO A 94 -10.73 3.28 14.36
C PRO A 94 -9.43 3.00 13.57
N ASN A 95 -9.39 1.96 12.76
CA ASN A 95 -8.16 1.45 12.12
C ASN A 95 -7.60 2.40 11.05
N LYS A 96 -6.29 2.33 10.82
CA LYS A 96 -5.55 3.27 9.96
C LYS A 96 -4.65 2.57 8.94
N LEU A 97 -4.53 3.19 7.77
CA LEU A 97 -3.46 2.94 6.80
C LEU A 97 -2.41 4.03 6.92
N VAL A 98 -1.13 3.67 6.95
CA VAL A 98 -0.01 4.59 7.13
C VAL A 98 1.01 4.37 6.01
N LEU A 99 1.13 5.34 5.11
CA LEU A 99 2.21 5.36 4.13
C LEU A 99 3.50 5.77 4.83
N CYS A 100 4.59 5.06 4.55
CA CYS A 100 5.89 5.25 5.17
C CYS A 100 6.98 5.57 4.14
N GLU A 101 7.95 6.38 4.55
CA GLU A 101 9.28 6.39 3.93
C GLU A 101 10.12 5.25 4.48
N VAL A 102 11.03 4.74 3.63
CA VAL A 102 11.99 3.70 4.00
C VAL A 102 13.38 4.30 4.16
N PHE A 103 14.03 3.95 5.27
CA PHE A 103 15.41 4.32 5.57
C PHE A 103 16.22 3.08 5.92
N LYS A 104 17.52 3.12 5.65
CA LYS A 104 18.48 2.13 6.14
C LYS A 104 18.67 2.28 7.65
N HIS A 105 19.27 1.29 8.29
CA HIS A 105 19.68 1.39 9.69
C HIS A 105 20.60 2.59 9.99
N THR A 106 21.35 3.08 8.98
CA THR A 106 22.19 4.28 9.04
C THR A 106 21.40 5.60 9.02
N ARG A 107 20.06 5.56 8.95
CA ARG A 107 19.17 6.72 8.75
C ARG A 107 19.36 7.41 7.39
N GLU A 108 20.02 6.77 6.44
CA GLU A 108 20.02 7.20 5.05
C GLU A 108 18.77 6.70 4.33
N PRO A 109 18.18 7.48 3.39
CA PRO A 109 17.03 7.02 2.64
C PRO A 109 17.37 5.78 1.82
N ALA A 110 16.43 4.84 1.73
CA ALA A 110 16.56 3.73 0.79
C ALA A 110 16.63 4.23 -0.65
N GLU A 111 17.19 3.42 -1.53
CA GLU A 111 17.40 3.68 -2.95
C GLU A 111 16.09 4.03 -3.65
N THR A 112 15.01 3.33 -3.29
CA THR A 112 13.65 3.54 -3.81
C THR A 112 12.84 4.58 -3.03
N ASN A 113 13.42 5.24 -2.01
CA ASN A 113 12.77 6.35 -1.30
C ASN A 113 12.87 7.66 -2.09
N HIS A 114 12.10 7.74 -3.18
CA HIS A 114 12.02 8.94 -4.02
C HIS A 114 11.26 10.08 -3.34
N ARG A 115 10.39 9.79 -2.37
CA ARG A 115 9.66 10.80 -1.59
C ARG A 115 10.62 11.74 -0.86
N ASN A 116 11.70 11.22 -0.28
CA ASN A 116 12.67 12.03 0.46
C ASN A 116 13.23 13.18 -0.39
N ARG A 117 13.64 12.88 -1.63
CA ARG A 117 14.14 13.87 -2.59
C ARG A 117 13.03 14.78 -3.09
N CYS A 118 11.86 14.23 -3.42
CA CYS A 118 10.71 15.00 -3.88
C CYS A 118 10.29 16.06 -2.86
N ASN A 119 10.18 15.67 -1.58
CA ASN A 119 9.79 16.57 -0.49
C ASN A 119 10.76 17.75 -0.34
N LYS A 120 12.07 17.52 -0.49
CA LYS A 120 13.10 18.60 -0.48
C LYS A 120 12.91 19.60 -1.62
N VAL A 121 12.43 19.16 -2.78
CA VAL A 121 12.13 20.06 -3.91
C VAL A 121 10.84 20.82 -3.66
N MET A 122 9.78 20.12 -3.25
CA MET A 122 8.47 20.73 -2.97
C MET A 122 8.54 21.81 -1.88
N GLU A 123 9.35 21.59 -0.84
CA GLU A 123 9.55 22.59 0.22
C GLU A 123 10.20 23.88 -0.31
N LYS A 124 11.13 23.78 -1.28
CA LYS A 124 11.79 24.96 -1.87
C LYS A 124 10.86 25.81 -2.72
N VAL A 125 9.78 25.22 -3.25
CA VAL A 125 8.84 25.89 -4.16
C VAL A 125 7.45 26.03 -3.55
N LYS A 126 7.32 25.84 -2.23
CA LYS A 126 6.01 25.82 -1.54
C LYS A 126 5.20 27.10 -1.77
N ASP A 127 5.86 28.24 -1.86
CA ASP A 127 5.23 29.55 -2.06
C ASP A 127 4.54 29.67 -3.44
N LEU A 128 4.91 28.82 -4.40
CA LEU A 128 4.26 28.75 -5.72
C LEU A 128 2.97 27.95 -5.71
N HIS A 129 2.66 27.24 -4.62
CA HIS A 129 1.47 26.41 -4.47
C HIS A 129 1.24 25.45 -5.66
N PRO A 130 2.24 24.64 -6.07
CA PRO A 130 2.11 23.78 -7.24
C PRO A 130 1.01 22.72 -7.04
N TRP A 131 0.13 22.58 -8.03
CA TRP A 131 -0.94 21.58 -8.03
C TRP A 131 -0.70 20.51 -9.10
N PHE A 132 -1.04 19.27 -8.76
CA PHE A 132 -0.85 18.11 -9.63
C PHE A 132 -2.15 17.31 -9.72
N GLY A 133 -2.48 16.86 -10.92
CA GLY A 133 -3.51 15.85 -11.18
C GLY A 133 -2.88 14.68 -11.92
N MET A 134 -3.20 13.45 -11.53
CA MET A 134 -2.68 12.23 -12.14
C MET A 134 -3.85 11.32 -12.53
N GLU A 135 -3.81 10.81 -13.75
CA GLU A 135 -4.80 9.88 -14.28
C GLU A 135 -4.21 8.47 -14.25
N GLN A 136 -4.58 7.68 -13.23
CA GLN A 136 -4.06 6.32 -13.07
C GLN A 136 -4.90 5.32 -13.87
N GLU A 137 -4.45 4.98 -15.07
CA GLU A 137 -4.99 3.84 -15.82
C GLU A 137 -4.48 2.51 -15.24
N TYR A 138 -5.30 1.47 -15.35
CA TYR A 138 -4.93 0.09 -15.00
C TYR A 138 -5.80 -0.91 -15.77
N THR A 139 -5.30 -2.14 -15.92
CA THR A 139 -6.05 -3.25 -16.53
C THR A 139 -6.24 -4.37 -15.52
N LEU A 140 -7.47 -4.86 -15.38
CA LEU A 140 -7.77 -6.02 -14.53
C LEU A 140 -7.39 -7.31 -15.26
N LEU A 141 -6.62 -8.16 -14.59
CA LEU A 141 -6.20 -9.46 -15.12
C LEU A 141 -6.78 -10.59 -14.26
N GLY A 142 -6.99 -11.76 -14.88
CA GLY A 142 -7.14 -13.02 -14.18
C GLY A 142 -5.81 -13.51 -13.61
N VAL A 143 -5.84 -14.56 -12.80
CA VAL A 143 -4.61 -15.14 -12.23
C VAL A 143 -3.73 -15.84 -13.27
N ASP A 144 -4.27 -16.08 -14.46
CA ASP A 144 -3.55 -16.56 -15.64
C ASP A 144 -2.84 -15.43 -16.42
N GLY A 145 -2.92 -14.19 -15.94
CA GLY A 145 -2.36 -13.01 -16.59
C GLY A 145 -3.15 -12.52 -17.79
N HIS A 146 -4.29 -13.14 -18.11
CA HIS A 146 -5.14 -12.73 -19.22
C HIS A 146 -6.13 -11.65 -18.78
N PRO A 147 -6.49 -10.66 -19.62
CA PRO A 147 -7.44 -9.62 -19.22
C PRO A 147 -8.77 -10.18 -18.72
N TYR A 148 -9.20 -9.69 -17.58
CA TYR A 148 -10.40 -10.19 -16.92
C TYR A 148 -11.63 -9.95 -17.81
N GLY A 149 -12.43 -11.01 -18.02
CA GLY A 149 -13.63 -10.97 -18.87
C GLY A 149 -13.38 -11.20 -20.36
N TRP A 150 -12.13 -11.30 -20.82
CA TRP A 150 -11.84 -11.65 -22.21
C TRP A 150 -12.10 -13.13 -22.52
N PRO A 151 -12.32 -13.49 -23.80
CA PRO A 151 -12.37 -14.89 -24.22
C PRO A 151 -11.02 -15.59 -23.95
N ARG A 152 -11.05 -16.77 -23.31
CA ARG A 152 -9.87 -17.49 -22.78
C ARG A 152 -8.70 -17.68 -23.76
N PHE A 153 -8.96 -17.68 -25.06
CA PHE A 153 -7.95 -17.84 -26.11
C PHE A 153 -8.20 -16.86 -27.27
N GLY A 154 -8.63 -15.64 -26.97
CA GLY A 154 -8.97 -14.67 -27.99
C GLY A 154 -9.06 -13.25 -27.49
N PHE A 155 -9.55 -12.38 -28.37
CA PHE A 155 -9.73 -10.96 -28.12
C PHE A 155 -11.22 -10.64 -28.02
N PRO A 156 -11.61 -9.59 -27.28
CA PRO A 156 -12.97 -9.05 -27.37
C PRO A 156 -13.20 -8.47 -28.77
N LYS A 157 -14.42 -7.99 -29.01
CA LYS A 157 -14.70 -7.18 -30.21
C LYS A 157 -13.74 -5.98 -30.27
N PRO A 158 -13.39 -5.49 -31.47
CA PRO A 158 -12.55 -4.30 -31.63
C PRO A 158 -13.06 -3.13 -30.77
N GLN A 159 -12.13 -2.30 -30.30
CA GLN A 159 -12.44 -1.15 -29.45
C GLN A 159 -13.41 -0.18 -30.15
N GLY A 160 -14.52 0.16 -29.48
CA GLY A 160 -15.65 1.00 -29.97
C GLY A 160 -16.97 0.19 -30.12
N LYS A 161 -18.21 0.69 -29.97
CA LYS A 161 -18.81 1.95 -29.49
C LYS A 161 -19.28 1.79 -28.04
N ILE A 162 -18.62 2.46 -27.09
CA ILE A 162 -19.28 3.13 -25.95
C ILE A 162 -18.44 4.38 -25.69
N LEU A 163 -18.77 5.46 -26.38
CA LEU A 163 -18.46 6.83 -25.97
C LEU A 163 -19.77 7.61 -26.16
N TYR A 164 -20.27 8.09 -25.02
CA TYR A 164 -21.55 8.77 -24.73
C TYR A 164 -22.80 7.88 -24.67
#